data_AF-A0A917KYX7-F1
#
_entry.id   AF-A0A917KYX7-F1
#
_cell.length_a   1.000
_cell.length_b   1.000
_cell.length_c   1.000
_cell.angle_alpha   90.00
_cell.angle_beta   90.00
_cell.angle_gamma   90.00
#
_symmetry.space_group_name_H-M   'P 1'
#
loop_
_entity.id
_entity.type
_entity.pdbx_description
1 polymer ?
#
loop_
_entity_poly.entity_id
_entity_poly.type
_entity_poly.pdbx_seq_one_letter_code
_entity_poly.pdbx_strand_id
1 'polypeptide(L)'
;MVGLIVYESELKNIANCTFKWNSNGFILLEYDNRGSHYRLDLNVQEGGRRVYGGGDYKYSVNSIHLKDQLDISSDEGIVFWLYYYVAYDGGGVWKWSRDYVKEENERSKQFRTHKTAGEDSENGHQAIAWLLGELGRVTNTTQGIGVA
;
A
#
# COMPACT_ATOMS: atom_id res chain seq x y z
N MET A 1 -1.81 10.39 -17.62
CA MET A 1 -2.35 10.63 -16.25
C MET A 1 -1.15 10.79 -15.33
N VAL A 2 -1.07 11.87 -14.56
CA VAL A 2 0.02 12.09 -13.59
C VAL A 2 -0.43 11.46 -12.27
N GLY A 3 0.36 10.53 -11.72
CA GLY A 3 0.09 9.94 -10.41
C GLY A 3 0.18 10.96 -9.28
N LEU A 4 -0.23 10.57 -8.08
CA LEU A 4 -0.05 11.37 -6.88
C LEU A 4 1.41 11.79 -6.73
N ILE A 5 1.66 13.09 -6.64
CA ILE A 5 3.00 13.62 -6.39
C ILE A 5 3.30 13.55 -4.89
N VAL A 6 4.41 12.90 -4.55
CA VAL A 6 4.97 12.83 -3.19
C VAL A 6 6.47 13.11 -3.24
N TYR A 7 6.99 13.70 -2.17
CA TYR A 7 8.41 13.98 -1.99
C TYR A 7 9.07 12.93 -1.08
N GLU A 8 10.38 12.72 -1.21
CA GLU A 8 11.12 11.75 -0.39
C GLU A 8 11.09 12.13 1.08
N SER A 9 11.18 13.42 1.42
CA SER A 9 11.06 13.88 2.80
C SER A 9 9.71 13.56 3.41
N GLU A 10 8.60 13.71 2.67
CA GLU A 10 7.26 13.32 3.13
C GLU A 10 7.24 11.83 3.47
N LEU A 11 7.75 10.98 2.58
CA LEU A 11 7.76 9.52 2.76
C LEU A 11 8.66 9.05 3.92
N LYS A 12 9.79 9.74 4.13
CA LYS A 12 10.72 9.44 5.24
C LYS A 12 10.20 9.88 6.61
N ASN A 13 9.23 10.79 6.65
CA ASN A 13 8.66 11.33 7.87
C ASN A 13 7.36 10.65 8.29
N ILE A 14 6.86 9.67 7.52
CA ILE A 14 5.68 8.88 7.92
C ILE A 14 6.01 8.12 9.19
N ALA A 15 5.19 8.31 10.22
CA ALA A 15 5.40 7.69 11.51
C ALA A 15 5.43 6.16 11.40
N ASN A 16 6.33 5.53 12.16
CA ASN A 16 6.49 4.08 12.24
C ASN A 16 6.83 3.37 10.92
N CYS A 17 7.13 4.10 9.85
CA CYS A 17 7.52 3.52 8.56
C CYS A 17 9.01 3.68 8.30
N THR A 18 9.63 2.66 7.72
CA THR A 18 10.98 2.71 7.16
C THR A 18 10.89 2.86 5.64
N PHE A 19 11.40 3.96 5.12
CA PHE A 19 11.51 4.20 3.68
C PHE A 19 12.61 3.35 3.05
N LYS A 20 12.27 2.61 2.00
CA LYS A 20 13.23 1.90 1.14
C LYS A 20 12.91 2.12 -0.33
N TRP A 21 13.89 2.61 -1.08
CA TRP A 21 13.82 2.71 -2.53
C TRP A 21 14.23 1.38 -3.18
N ASN A 22 13.47 0.93 -4.19
CA ASN A 22 13.82 -0.22 -5.01
C ASN A 22 14.15 0.21 -6.45
N SER A 23 15.24 -0.30 -7.00
CA SER A 23 15.67 -0.01 -8.38
C SER A 23 14.66 -0.43 -9.46
N ASN A 24 13.72 -1.32 -9.12
CA ASN A 24 12.68 -1.81 -10.03
C ASN A 24 11.46 -0.87 -10.12
N GLY A 25 11.54 0.34 -9.56
CA GLY A 25 10.54 1.39 -9.79
C GLY A 25 9.40 1.43 -8.77
N PHE A 26 9.66 1.02 -7.54
CA PHE A 26 8.72 1.15 -6.42
C PHE A 26 9.41 1.62 -5.15
N ILE A 27 8.60 2.17 -4.25
CA ILE A 27 8.99 2.53 -2.88
C ILE A 27 8.34 1.54 -1.93
N LEU A 28 9.07 1.10 -0.92
CA LEU A 28 8.57 0.27 0.15
C LEU A 28 8.59 1.08 1.46
N LEU A 29 7.45 1.14 2.14
CA LEU A 29 7.29 1.69 3.47
C LEU A 29 6.97 0.52 4.41
N GLU A 30 8.00 -0.02 5.06
CA GLU A 30 7.85 -1.12 6.02
C GLU A 30 7.52 -0.55 7.39
N TYR A 31 6.46 -1.04 8.04
CA TYR A 31 6.05 -0.51 9.35
C TYR A 31 6.00 -1.55 10.47
N ASP A 32 6.31 -2.81 10.18
CA ASP A 32 6.62 -3.81 11.20
C ASP A 32 7.77 -4.74 10.77
N ASN A 33 8.30 -5.50 11.73
CA ASN A 33 9.36 -6.48 11.48
C ASN A 33 8.85 -7.83 10.96
N ARG A 34 7.53 -7.97 10.82
CA ARG A 34 6.88 -9.21 10.37
C ARG A 34 6.84 -9.24 8.84
N GLY A 35 6.94 -8.08 8.20
CA GLY A 35 7.00 -7.92 6.76
C GLY A 35 5.80 -7.18 6.19
N SER A 36 5.04 -6.51 7.04
CA SER A 36 3.94 -5.63 6.66
C SER A 36 4.47 -4.33 6.08
N HIS A 37 3.91 -3.92 4.95
CA HIS A 37 4.39 -2.78 4.20
C HIS A 37 3.35 -2.20 3.26
N TYR A 38 3.57 -0.92 2.95
CA TYR A 38 3.01 -0.30 1.76
C TYR A 38 4.06 -0.32 0.65
N ARG A 39 3.67 -0.79 -0.53
CA ARG A 39 4.42 -0.65 -1.76
C ARG A 39 3.75 0.40 -2.63
N LEU A 40 4.50 1.44 -2.98
CA LEU A 40 4.06 2.53 -3.85
C LEU A 40 4.66 2.32 -5.24
N ASP A 41 3.82 2.03 -6.23
CA ASP A 41 4.26 1.87 -7.62
C ASP A 41 4.27 3.21 -8.36
N LEU A 42 5.36 3.46 -9.08
CA LEU A 42 5.59 4.70 -9.81
C LEU A 42 5.19 4.60 -11.29
N ASN A 43 5.01 5.74 -11.97
CA ASN A 43 4.54 5.74 -13.36
C ASN A 43 5.66 5.30 -14.30
N VAL A 44 5.30 4.48 -15.29
CA VAL A 44 6.21 3.97 -16.32
C VAL A 44 6.48 5.01 -17.42
N GLN A 45 5.68 6.09 -17.54
CA GLN A 45 5.91 7.09 -18.58
C GLN A 45 7.13 7.98 -18.26
N GLU A 46 8.17 7.76 -19.06
CA GLU A 46 9.54 8.27 -18.97
C GLU A 46 10.36 7.80 -17.75
N GLY A 47 10.23 6.53 -17.41
CA GLY A 47 11.27 5.80 -16.67
C GLY A 47 11.31 6.03 -15.16
N GLY A 48 10.15 6.17 -14.50
CA GLY A 48 10.05 6.14 -13.03
C GLY A 48 10.97 7.14 -12.33
N ARG A 49 11.21 8.31 -12.96
CA ARG A 49 12.37 9.12 -12.65
C ARG A 49 12.23 9.78 -11.27
N ARG A 50 13.04 9.31 -10.33
CA ARG A 50 13.51 10.08 -9.17
C ARG A 50 14.14 11.38 -9.70
N VAL A 51 13.37 12.47 -9.74
CA VAL A 51 13.88 13.78 -10.18
C VAL A 51 14.29 14.57 -8.96
N TYR A 52 15.55 15.02 -8.95
CA TYR A 52 16.05 15.91 -7.92
C TYR A 52 15.49 17.31 -8.17
N GLY A 53 14.68 17.81 -7.24
CA GLY A 53 14.05 19.11 -7.32
C GLY A 53 14.29 19.90 -6.04
N GLY A 54 15.26 20.82 -6.05
CA GLY A 54 15.42 21.81 -4.97
C GLY A 54 15.76 21.22 -3.59
N GLY A 55 16.55 20.15 -3.53
CA GLY A 55 16.99 19.54 -2.27
C GLY A 55 16.26 18.25 -1.89
N ASP A 56 15.18 17.90 -2.60
CA ASP A 56 14.39 16.70 -2.34
C ASP A 56 14.06 15.96 -3.64
N TYR A 57 13.82 14.66 -3.52
CA TYR A 57 13.39 13.84 -4.65
C TYR A 57 11.86 13.82 -4.75
N LYS A 58 11.38 13.94 -5.99
CA LYS A 58 9.96 13.91 -6.32
C LYS A 58 9.59 12.59 -6.99
N TYR A 59 8.48 12.00 -6.57
CA TYR A 59 7.91 10.76 -7.08
C TYR A 59 6.47 10.97 -7.58
N SER A 60 6.05 10.15 -8.54
CA SER A 60 4.67 10.10 -9.03
C SER A 60 4.10 8.69 -8.81
N VAL A 61 3.26 8.54 -7.78
CA VAL A 61 2.67 7.29 -7.31
C VAL A 61 1.34 7.03 -8.01
N ASN A 62 1.15 5.86 -8.62
CA ASN A 62 -0.10 5.52 -9.31
C ASN A 62 -0.85 4.37 -8.66
N SER A 63 -0.20 3.58 -7.83
CA SER A 63 -0.90 2.59 -7.03
C SER A 63 -0.20 2.36 -5.71
N ILE A 64 -1.00 1.92 -4.75
CA ILE A 64 -0.57 1.55 -3.42
C ILE A 64 -1.00 0.11 -3.22
N HIS A 65 -0.04 -0.72 -2.84
CA HIS A 65 -0.26 -2.11 -2.43
C HIS A 65 0.02 -2.19 -0.95
N LEU A 66 -0.96 -2.60 -0.18
CA LEU A 66 -0.78 -2.96 1.21
C LEU A 66 -0.57 -4.47 1.29
N LYS A 67 0.45 -4.87 2.03
CA LYS A 67 0.59 -6.22 2.58
C LYS A 67 0.63 -6.07 4.09
N ASP A 68 -0.31 -6.67 4.81
CA ASP A 68 -0.37 -6.58 6.27
C ASP A 68 -0.54 -7.97 6.88
N GLN A 69 0.13 -8.24 8.01
CA GLN A 69 -0.05 -9.51 8.70
C GLN A 69 -1.27 -9.42 9.62
N LEU A 70 -2.25 -10.31 9.40
CA LEU A 70 -3.40 -10.42 10.29
C LEU A 70 -3.00 -11.16 11.57
N ASP A 71 -3.36 -10.59 12.72
CA ASP A 71 -3.11 -11.20 14.03
C ASP A 71 -4.19 -12.24 14.37
N ILE A 72 -4.14 -13.36 13.65
CA ILE A 72 -5.06 -14.48 13.82
C ILE A 72 -4.31 -15.59 14.54
N SER A 73 -4.76 -15.94 15.75
CA SER A 73 -4.13 -16.99 16.54
C SER A 73 -4.31 -18.35 15.85
N SER A 74 -3.20 -18.94 15.45
CA SER A 74 -3.11 -20.28 14.84
C SER A 74 -2.17 -21.13 15.66
N ASP A 75 -2.66 -22.26 16.18
CA ASP A 75 -1.83 -23.23 16.90
C ASP A 75 -0.85 -23.99 15.97
N GLU A 76 -0.95 -23.80 14.65
CA GLU A 76 -0.30 -24.63 13.64
C GLU A 76 0.85 -23.93 12.88
N GLY A 77 1.22 -22.69 13.25
CA GLY A 77 2.23 -21.92 12.52
C GLY A 77 1.75 -21.46 11.14
N ILE A 78 0.45 -21.16 11.06
CA ILE A 78 -0.17 -20.56 9.88
C ILE A 78 -0.17 -19.04 10.06
N VAL A 79 0.24 -18.32 9.03
CA VAL A 79 0.21 -16.87 8.96
C VAL A 79 -0.81 -16.43 7.94
N PHE A 80 -1.60 -15.42 8.29
CA PHE A 80 -2.55 -14.79 7.39
C PHE A 80 -2.03 -13.42 6.96
N TRP A 81 -2.01 -13.19 5.66
CA TRP A 81 -1.58 -11.95 5.03
C TRP A 81 -2.74 -11.29 4.31
N LEU A 82 -3.07 -10.07 4.70
CA LEU A 82 -3.98 -9.21 4.00
C LEU A 82 -3.26 -8.52 2.83
N TYR A 83 -3.85 -8.58 1.63
CA TYR A 83 -3.38 -7.86 0.46
C TYR A 83 -4.45 -6.91 -0.03
N TYR A 84 -4.13 -5.62 -0.13
CA TYR A 84 -5.01 -4.58 -0.69
C TYR A 84 -4.32 -3.81 -1.80
N TYR A 85 -5.07 -3.48 -2.85
CA TYR A 85 -4.59 -2.67 -3.96
C TYR A 85 -5.55 -1.53 -4.29
N VAL A 86 -4.98 -0.34 -4.44
CA VAL A 86 -5.66 0.85 -5.01
C VAL A 86 -4.85 1.45 -6.14
N ALA A 87 -5.55 1.92 -7.17
CA ALA A 87 -4.98 2.71 -8.25
C ALA A 87 -5.49 4.15 -8.21
N TYR A 88 -4.61 5.09 -8.53
CA TYR A 88 -4.94 6.50 -8.68
C TYR A 88 -5.71 6.72 -9.99
N ASP A 89 -6.87 7.38 -9.90
CA ASP A 89 -7.75 7.64 -11.03
C ASP A 89 -7.70 9.10 -11.53
N GLY A 90 -6.90 9.95 -10.86
CA GLY A 90 -6.83 11.38 -11.16
C GLY A 90 -7.71 12.23 -10.24
N GLY A 91 -7.42 13.54 -10.17
CA GLY A 91 -8.24 14.49 -9.40
C GLY A 91 -8.29 14.24 -7.88
N GLY A 92 -7.37 13.43 -7.34
CA GLY A 92 -7.39 12.97 -5.95
C GLY A 92 -8.20 11.69 -5.73
N VAL A 93 -8.78 11.09 -6.76
CA VAL A 93 -9.59 9.88 -6.62
C VAL A 93 -8.72 8.63 -6.67
N TRP A 94 -9.04 7.67 -5.81
CA TRP A 94 -8.43 6.33 -5.77
C TRP A 94 -9.51 5.27 -6.01
N LYS A 95 -9.20 4.27 -6.84
CA LYS A 95 -10.08 3.14 -7.16
C LYS A 95 -9.53 1.86 -6.55
N TRP A 96 -10.36 1.18 -5.76
CA TRP A 96 -10.12 -0.17 -5.28
C TRP A 96 -10.11 -1.13 -6.47
N SER A 97 -9.10 -1.99 -6.57
CA SER A 97 -9.04 -2.95 -7.66
C SER A 97 -9.03 -4.40 -7.22
N ARG A 98 -8.43 -4.70 -6.07
CA ARG A 98 -8.29 -6.09 -5.61
C ARG A 98 -7.94 -6.14 -4.14
N ASP A 99 -8.51 -7.14 -3.49
CA ASP A 99 -8.22 -7.52 -2.14
C ASP A 99 -8.36 -9.03 -1.95
N TYR A 100 -7.50 -9.59 -1.12
CA TYR A 100 -7.55 -11.01 -0.76
C TYR A 100 -6.73 -11.27 0.51
N VAL A 101 -7.06 -12.36 1.20
CA VAL A 101 -6.24 -12.89 2.29
C VAL A 101 -5.44 -14.07 1.77
N LYS A 102 -4.14 -14.13 2.06
CA LYS A 102 -3.30 -15.30 1.81
C LYS A 102 -3.00 -15.97 3.14
N GLU A 103 -3.50 -17.20 3.28
CA GLU A 103 -3.12 -18.12 4.33
C GLU A 103 -1.84 -18.84 3.91
N GLU A 104 -0.80 -18.81 4.72
CA GLU A 104 0.49 -19.43 4.45
C GLU A 104 0.93 -20.28 5.63
N ASN A 105 1.16 -21.58 5.38
CA ASN A 105 1.77 -22.45 6.37
C ASN A 105 3.30 -22.33 6.27
N GLU A 106 3.92 -21.75 7.29
CA GLU A 106 5.35 -21.44 7.23
C GLU A 106 6.24 -22.68 7.20
N ARG A 107 5.75 -23.81 7.75
CA ARG A 107 6.47 -25.09 7.82
C ARG A 107 6.42 -25.84 6.51
N SER A 108 5.24 -25.94 5.88
CA SER A 108 5.06 -26.70 4.64
C SER A 108 5.24 -25.87 3.37
N LYS A 109 5.35 -24.54 3.49
CA LYS A 109 5.41 -23.57 2.37
C LYS A 109 4.18 -23.66 1.44
N GLN A 110 3.09 -24.25 1.90
CA GLN A 110 1.82 -24.26 1.19
C GLN A 110 1.05 -22.97 1.47
N PHE A 111 0.28 -22.50 0.50
CA PHE A 111 -0.57 -21.34 0.67
C PHE A 111 -1.95 -21.51 0.03
N ARG A 112 -2.92 -20.78 0.56
CA ARG A 112 -4.27 -20.65 0.02
C ARG A 112 -4.66 -19.18 -0.03
N THR A 113 -5.48 -18.80 -0.99
CA THR A 113 -6.02 -17.45 -1.11
C THR A 113 -7.51 -17.46 -0.87
N HIS A 114 -7.96 -16.54 -0.03
CA HIS A 114 -9.35 -16.33 0.33
C HIS A 114 -9.78 -14.96 -0.18
N LYS A 115 -11.05 -14.83 -0.57
CA LYS A 115 -11.63 -13.49 -0.75
C LYS A 115 -11.70 -12.83 0.63
N THR A 116 -11.34 -11.56 0.69
CA THR A 116 -11.58 -10.70 1.84
C THR A 116 -13.09 -10.55 2.06
N ALA A 117 -13.50 -10.51 3.33
CA ALA A 117 -14.89 -10.33 3.72
C ALA A 117 -14.98 -9.57 5.05
N GLY A 118 -16.00 -8.72 5.20
CA GLY A 118 -16.28 -8.02 6.45
C GLY A 118 -15.11 -7.17 6.95
N GLU A 119 -14.73 -7.41 8.20
CA GLU A 119 -13.76 -6.61 8.98
C GLU A 119 -12.38 -6.51 8.32
N ASP A 120 -11.86 -7.61 7.73
CA ASP A 120 -10.57 -7.61 7.03
C ASP A 120 -10.54 -6.57 5.90
N SER A 121 -11.68 -6.34 5.26
CA SER A 121 -11.79 -5.36 4.18
C SER A 121 -11.82 -3.93 4.65
N GLU A 122 -12.51 -3.69 5.75
CA GLU A 122 -12.52 -2.38 6.40
C GLU A 122 -11.12 -2.03 6.92
N ASN A 123 -10.40 -2.99 7.50
CA ASN A 123 -9.04 -2.81 8.01
C ASN A 123 -8.07 -2.39 6.90
N GLY A 124 -8.10 -3.07 5.76
CA GLY A 124 -7.27 -2.72 4.61
C GLY A 124 -7.58 -1.33 4.04
N HIS A 125 -8.86 -0.98 3.96
CA HIS A 125 -9.29 0.35 3.52
C HIS A 125 -8.83 1.44 4.50
N GLN A 126 -8.96 1.22 5.81
CA GLN A 126 -8.52 2.15 6.84
C GLN A 126 -7.00 2.34 6.83
N ALA A 127 -6.24 1.25 6.68
CA ALA A 127 -4.78 1.32 6.61
C ALA A 127 -4.28 2.15 5.40
N ILE A 128 -4.92 2.02 4.24
CA ILE A 128 -4.59 2.85 3.07
C ILE A 128 -5.05 4.30 3.27
N ALA A 129 -6.22 4.52 3.87
CA ALA A 129 -6.71 5.86 4.17
C ALA A 129 -5.80 6.59 5.17
N TRP A 130 -5.27 5.89 6.17
CA TRP A 130 -4.29 6.43 7.11
C TRP A 130 -3.02 6.88 6.40
N LEU A 131 -2.43 6.04 5.53
CA LEU A 131 -1.24 6.41 4.76
C LEU A 131 -1.49 7.66 3.90
N LEU A 132 -2.63 7.72 3.21
CA LEU A 132 -3.00 8.90 2.43
C LEU A 132 -3.20 10.13 3.32
N GLY A 133 -3.66 9.94 4.57
CA GLY A 133 -3.73 10.98 5.60
C GLY A 133 -2.38 11.52 6.02
N GLU A 134 -1.41 10.65 6.31
CA GLU A 134 -0.03 11.03 6.64
C GLU A 134 0.64 11.83 5.52
N LEU A 135 0.29 11.54 4.26
CA LEU A 135 0.77 12.29 3.10
C LEU A 135 0.06 13.64 2.90
N GLY A 136 -0.92 13.99 3.75
CA GLY A 136 -1.76 15.17 3.57
C GLY A 136 -2.62 15.09 2.31
N ARG A 137 -3.05 13.88 1.94
CA ARG A 137 -3.81 13.55 0.72
C ARG A 137 -5.12 12.83 1.03
N VAL A 138 -5.80 13.21 2.12
CA VAL A 138 -7.18 12.77 2.41
C VAL A 138 -8.13 13.36 1.38
N THR A 139 -8.26 12.71 0.23
CA THR A 139 -9.17 13.13 -0.83
C THR A 139 -10.36 12.18 -0.82
N ASN A 140 -11.42 12.56 -0.09
CA ASN A 140 -12.77 12.01 -0.21
C ASN A 140 -12.85 10.48 -0.45
N THR A 141 -12.11 9.68 0.32
CA THR A 141 -12.24 8.21 0.31
C THR A 141 -13.62 7.75 0.80
N THR A 142 -14.42 8.66 1.37
CA THR A 142 -15.83 8.47 1.70
C THR A 142 -16.81 8.85 0.58
N GLN A 143 -16.43 9.62 -0.45
CA GLN A 143 -17.31 9.91 -1.59
C GLN A 143 -17.08 8.88 -2.71
N GLY A 144 -17.47 7.65 -2.41
CA GLY A 144 -17.37 6.55 -3.36
C GLY A 144 -17.40 5.17 -2.74
N ILE A 145 -18.11 4.94 -1.63
CA ILE A 145 -18.66 3.60 -1.35
C ILE A 145 -19.83 3.40 -2.33
N GLY A 146 -19.49 3.35 -3.62
CA GLY A 146 -20.32 2.82 -4.68
C GLY A 146 -19.72 1.46 -5.00
N VAL A 147 -20.22 0.44 -4.31
CA VAL A 147 -20.13 -0.94 -4.79
C VAL A 147 -20.79 -0.91 -6.18
N ALA A 148 -20.05 -1.25 -7.23
CA ALA A 148 -20.66 -1.62 -8.51
C ALA A 148 -21.19 -3.05 -8.40
#